data_AF-A0A7Y5Q559-F1
#
_entry.id   AF-A0A7Y5Q559-F1
#
_cell.length_a   1.000
_cell.length_b   1.000
_cell.length_c   1.000
_cell.angle_alpha   90.00
_cell.angle_beta   90.00
_cell.angle_gamma   90.00
#
_symmetry.space_group_name_H-M   'P 1'
#
loop_
_entity.id
_entity.type
_entity.pdbx_description
1 polymer ?
#
loop_
_entity_poly.entity_id
_entity_poly.type
_entity_poly.pdbx_seq_one_letter_code
_entity_poly.pdbx_strand_id
1 'polypeptide(L)'
;MRGILLVFLASSAIGAENLLTNSGFEFGYGPAGNADAWTYRSSERLVVERTADQPHGGNHALRLAVGADHEVTWYQVGQEMAAPRSRLPLTLSGWVRTREVRDGVGAYLSLNFFDAGGKRTGYFDSRTVVGTQDYQRLTVSGAPPPGSSRL
;
A
#
# COMPACT_ATOMS: atom_id res chain seq x y z
N MET A 1 3.72 -9.88 21.38
CA MET A 1 4.56 -8.87 20.70
C MET A 1 3.93 -8.57 19.35
N ARG A 2 3.87 -7.31 18.90
CA ARG A 2 3.02 -6.86 17.78
C ARG A 2 3.84 -6.75 16.48
N GLY A 3 3.42 -7.40 15.40
CA GLY A 3 3.97 -7.19 14.06
C GLY A 3 3.45 -5.86 13.49
N ILE A 4 4.32 -5.08 12.85
CA ILE A 4 4.04 -3.72 12.37
C ILE A 4 4.56 -3.63 10.92
N LEU A 5 3.69 -3.21 10.01
CA LEU A 5 3.90 -2.98 8.58
C LEU A 5 3.70 -1.49 8.32
N LEU A 6 4.73 -0.77 7.92
CA LEU A 6 4.63 0.63 7.52
C LEU A 6 4.68 0.72 5.99
N VAL A 7 3.64 1.24 5.36
CA VAL A 7 3.56 1.43 3.91
C VAL A 7 3.62 2.92 3.62
N PHE A 8 4.51 3.37 2.74
CA PHE A 8 4.44 4.67 2.07
C PHE A 8 4.31 4.48 0.58
N LEU A 9 3.64 5.44 -0.07
CA LEU A 9 3.61 5.55 -1.53
C LEU A 9 4.18 6.92 -1.93
N ALA A 10 5.10 6.95 -2.87
CA ALA A 10 5.54 8.17 -3.53
C ALA A 10 5.87 7.81 -4.98
N SER A 11 5.17 8.42 -5.94
CA SER A 11 5.57 8.37 -7.34
C SER A 11 6.48 9.56 -7.63
N SER A 12 7.62 9.33 -8.28
CA SER A 12 8.39 10.42 -8.90
C SER A 12 9.16 9.91 -10.11
N ALA A 13 8.65 10.23 -11.29
CA ALA A 13 9.44 10.52 -12.48
C ALA A 13 9.20 12.01 -12.80
N ILE A 14 10.23 12.74 -13.22
CA ILE A 14 10.14 14.17 -13.57
C ILE A 14 8.96 14.37 -14.53
N GLY A 15 7.92 15.08 -14.07
CA GLY A 15 6.70 15.37 -14.86
C GLY A 15 5.58 14.32 -14.81
N ALA A 16 5.72 13.21 -14.07
CA ALA A 16 4.64 12.26 -13.86
C ALA A 16 3.75 12.71 -12.69
N GLU A 17 2.45 12.90 -12.97
CA GLU A 17 1.43 13.19 -11.95
C GLU A 17 1.38 12.05 -10.92
N ASN A 18 1.44 12.41 -9.63
CA ASN A 18 1.18 11.44 -8.57
C ASN A 18 -0.33 11.27 -8.45
N LEU A 19 -0.82 10.11 -8.88
CA LEU A 19 -2.25 9.79 -8.85
C LEU A 19 -2.77 9.53 -7.42
N LEU A 20 -1.87 9.25 -6.48
CA LEU A 20 -2.24 8.94 -5.10
C LEU A 20 -2.31 10.22 -4.27
N THR A 21 -3.46 10.40 -3.64
CA THR A 21 -3.68 11.49 -2.70
C THR A 21 -3.15 11.12 -1.32
N ASN A 22 -2.75 12.10 -0.50
CA ASN A 22 -2.30 11.86 0.88
C ASN A 22 -1.26 10.71 1.01
N SER A 23 -0.31 10.67 0.09
CA SER A 23 0.62 9.54 -0.07
C SER A 23 1.76 9.53 0.97
N GLY A 24 1.98 10.68 1.63
CA GLY A 24 2.77 10.81 2.87
C GLY A 24 1.97 10.63 4.16
N PHE A 25 0.65 10.39 4.08
CA PHE A 25 -0.25 10.19 5.22
C PHE A 25 -0.34 11.35 6.22
N GLU A 26 -0.08 12.59 5.81
CA GLU A 26 -0.10 13.72 6.74
C GLU A 26 -1.52 14.17 7.14
N PHE A 27 -2.55 13.62 6.50
CA PHE A 27 -3.95 13.95 6.75
C PHE A 27 -4.75 12.73 7.22
N GLY A 28 -5.70 12.95 8.15
CA GLY A 28 -6.65 11.91 8.55
C GLY A 28 -7.45 12.21 9.82
N TYR A 29 -8.45 11.37 10.08
CA TYR A 29 -9.51 11.60 11.07
C TYR A 29 -9.54 10.59 12.23
N GLY A 30 -10.10 11.00 13.38
CA GLY A 30 -10.30 10.17 14.56
C GLY A 30 -9.05 10.01 15.45
N PRO A 31 -9.19 9.44 16.66
CA PRO A 31 -8.14 9.39 17.67
C PRO A 31 -6.94 8.50 17.31
N ALA A 32 -7.12 7.49 16.46
CA ALA A 32 -6.03 6.70 15.87
C ALA A 32 -5.62 7.20 14.47
N GLY A 33 -6.30 8.23 13.96
CA GLY A 33 -6.03 8.86 12.69
C GLY A 33 -6.08 7.90 11.50
N ASN A 34 -7.26 7.49 11.02
CA ASN A 34 -7.30 6.82 9.71
C ASN A 34 -6.72 7.78 8.66
N ALA A 35 -5.81 7.33 7.80
CA ALA A 35 -5.26 8.18 6.75
C ALA A 35 -6.33 8.51 5.70
N ASP A 36 -6.52 9.80 5.41
CA ASP A 36 -7.51 10.25 4.42
C ASP A 36 -7.26 9.62 3.06
N ALA A 37 -8.34 9.25 2.35
CA ALA A 37 -8.37 8.60 1.04
C ALA A 37 -7.83 7.15 0.98
N TRP A 38 -7.34 6.60 2.09
CA TRP A 38 -6.85 5.22 2.14
C TRP A 38 -7.89 4.27 2.72
N THR A 39 -8.13 3.17 2.01
CA THR A 39 -9.15 2.19 2.38
C THR A 39 -8.51 0.84 2.69
N TYR A 40 -9.09 0.13 3.63
CA TYR A 40 -8.71 -1.22 4.01
C TYR A 40 -9.95 -2.00 4.45
N ARG A 41 -9.89 -3.33 4.36
CA ARG A 41 -10.93 -4.17 4.94
C ARG A 41 -10.65 -4.34 6.43
N SER A 42 -11.55 -3.87 7.28
CA SER A 42 -11.42 -4.06 8.73
C SER A 42 -11.46 -5.55 9.09
N SER A 43 -10.70 -5.89 10.13
CA SER A 43 -10.60 -7.23 10.69
C SER A 43 -10.18 -7.08 12.14
N GLU A 44 -10.69 -7.92 13.03
CA GLU A 44 -10.25 -7.97 14.44
C GLU A 44 -8.75 -8.28 14.56
N ARG A 45 -8.16 -8.86 13.51
CA ARG A 45 -6.76 -9.27 13.43
C ARG A 45 -5.83 -8.18 12.90
N LEU A 46 -6.38 -7.10 12.35
CA LEU A 46 -5.64 -6.03 11.69
C LEU A 46 -5.92 -4.70 12.38
N VAL A 47 -4.87 -4.07 12.88
CA VAL A 47 -4.89 -2.67 13.30
C VAL A 47 -4.29 -1.84 12.18
N VAL A 48 -5.00 -0.84 11.68
CA VAL A 48 -4.46 0.15 10.75
C VAL A 48 -4.51 1.52 11.42
N GLU A 49 -3.39 2.23 11.49
CA GLU A 49 -3.31 3.53 12.15
C GLU A 49 -2.31 4.45 11.46
N ARG A 50 -2.58 5.76 11.49
CA ARG A 50 -1.56 6.77 11.20
C ARG A 50 -0.73 6.98 12.46
N THR A 51 0.59 6.88 12.32
CA THR A 51 1.51 6.91 13.46
C THR A 51 2.64 7.89 13.23
N ALA A 52 3.08 8.57 14.30
CA ALA A 52 4.29 9.37 14.32
C ALA A 52 5.54 8.55 14.75
N ASP A 53 5.37 7.25 14.99
CA ASP A 53 6.47 6.36 15.30
C ASP A 53 7.30 6.06 14.04
N GLN A 54 8.48 6.69 13.97
CA GLN A 54 9.49 6.47 12.95
C GLN A 54 8.96 6.62 11.51
N PRO A 55 8.41 7.79 11.14
CA PRO A 55 8.04 8.07 9.76
C PRO A 55 9.29 8.09 8.87
N HIS A 56 9.15 7.67 7.61
CA HIS A 56 10.24 7.79 6.63
C HIS A 56 10.48 9.27 6.26
N GLY A 57 9.42 10.05 6.14
CA GLY A 57 9.45 11.50 5.92
C GLY A 57 8.13 12.12 6.37
N GLY A 58 8.13 13.43 6.57
CA GLY A 58 6.98 14.12 7.19
C GLY A 58 6.87 13.79 8.68
N ASN A 59 5.65 13.90 9.22
CA ASN A 59 5.36 13.63 10.64
C ASN A 59 4.68 12.28 10.85
N HIS A 60 4.16 11.67 9.79
CA HIS A 60 3.33 10.48 9.91
C HIS A 60 3.70 9.38 8.93
N ALA A 61 3.27 8.17 9.29
CA ALA A 61 3.32 6.98 8.46
C ALA A 61 2.03 6.18 8.64
N LEU A 62 1.70 5.31 7.68
CA LEU A 62 0.60 4.37 7.84
C LEU A 62 1.11 3.02 8.31
N ARG A 63 0.65 2.58 9.47
CA ARG A 63 1.00 1.32 10.11
C ARG A 63 -0.15 0.31 10.06
N LEU A 64 0.14 -0.88 9.57
CA LEU A 64 -0.71 -2.06 9.56
C LEU A 64 -0.09 -3.06 10.55
N ALA A 65 -0.83 -3.50 11.57
CA ALA A 65 -0.32 -4.42 12.57
C ALA A 65 -1.22 -5.64 12.66
N VAL A 66 -0.60 -6.82 12.56
CA VAL A 66 -1.29 -8.12 12.65
C VAL A 66 -0.89 -8.79 13.96
N GLY A 67 -1.87 -9.38 14.64
CA GLY A 67 -1.64 -10.13 15.88
C GLY A 67 -0.66 -11.30 15.68
N ALA A 68 0.14 -11.60 16.71
CA ALA A 68 1.21 -12.61 16.63
C ALA A 68 0.72 -14.04 16.36
N ASP A 69 -0.56 -14.31 16.61
CA ASP A 69 -1.20 -15.62 16.45
C ASP A 69 -1.91 -15.75 15.09
N HIS A 70 -1.62 -14.83 14.16
CA HIS A 70 -2.27 -14.78 12.85
C HIS A 70 -1.24 -14.69 11.73
N GLU A 71 -1.46 -15.47 10.68
CA GLU A 71 -0.66 -15.41 9.46
C GLU A 71 -0.87 -14.05 8.76
N VAL A 72 0.19 -13.49 8.19
CA VAL A 72 0.12 -12.29 7.37
C VAL A 72 -0.37 -12.67 5.97
N THR A 73 -1.68 -12.82 5.82
CA THR A 73 -2.31 -13.13 4.54
C THR A 73 -3.34 -12.07 4.13
N TRP A 74 -3.07 -11.38 3.02
CA TRP A 74 -4.02 -10.53 2.29
C TRP A 74 -4.57 -9.30 3.05
N TYR A 75 -3.87 -8.84 4.09
CA TYR A 75 -4.15 -7.54 4.69
C TYR A 75 -3.58 -6.44 3.80
N GLN A 76 -4.46 -5.57 3.31
CA GLN A 76 -4.10 -4.54 2.36
C GLN A 76 -4.72 -3.20 2.74
N VAL A 77 -3.97 -2.16 2.45
CA VAL A 77 -4.44 -0.78 2.37
C VAL A 77 -4.18 -0.28 0.96
N GLY A 78 -5.12 0.46 0.40
CA GLY A 78 -4.96 0.98 -0.95
C GLY A 78 -5.92 2.13 -1.24
N GLN A 79 -5.68 2.75 -2.39
CA GLN A 79 -6.62 3.64 -3.05
C GLN A 79 -7.10 2.97 -4.32
N GLU A 80 -8.36 3.17 -4.66
CA GLU A 80 -8.95 2.73 -5.90
C GLU A 80 -9.26 3.95 -6.76
N MET A 81 -8.97 3.87 -8.05
CA MET A 81 -9.23 4.97 -9.00
C MET A 81 -9.52 4.45 -10.41
N ALA A 82 -9.93 5.36 -11.30
CA ALA A 82 -10.17 5.02 -12.70
C ALA A 82 -8.86 4.62 -13.40
N ALA A 83 -8.89 3.53 -14.16
CA ALA A 83 -7.76 3.13 -14.99
C ALA A 83 -7.52 4.18 -16.10
N PRO A 84 -6.27 4.64 -16.32
CA PRO A 84 -5.97 5.59 -17.38
C PRO A 84 -6.31 5.01 -18.75
N ARG A 85 -7.07 5.78 -19.55
CA ARG A 85 -7.43 5.39 -20.93
C ARG A 85 -6.22 5.24 -21.85
N SER A 86 -5.11 5.91 -21.53
CA SER A 86 -3.87 5.87 -22.31
C SER A 86 -3.22 4.48 -22.31
N ARG A 87 -3.56 3.62 -21.32
CA ARG A 87 -2.92 2.31 -21.07
C ARG A 87 -1.38 2.39 -20.99
N LEU A 88 -0.85 3.57 -20.68
CA LEU A 88 0.57 3.72 -20.44
C LEU A 88 0.96 3.01 -19.12
N PRO A 89 2.20 2.51 -19.01
CA PRO A 89 2.69 1.94 -17.76
C PRO A 89 2.55 2.94 -16.62
N LEU A 90 1.98 2.46 -15.51
CA LEU A 90 1.97 3.13 -14.23
C LEU A 90 3.10 2.59 -13.38
N THR A 91 3.62 3.43 -12.48
CA THR A 91 4.61 3.02 -11.49
C THR A 91 4.09 3.32 -10.09
N LEU A 92 3.98 2.27 -9.29
CA LEU A 92 3.74 2.34 -7.86
C LEU A 92 5.07 2.19 -7.15
N SER A 93 5.44 3.17 -6.34
CA SER A 93 6.61 3.02 -5.48
C SER A 93 6.36 3.58 -4.11
N GLY A 94 7.14 3.14 -3.14
CA GLY A 94 7.27 3.84 -1.88
C GLY A 94 8.05 3.07 -0.83
N TRP A 95 8.18 3.67 0.35
CA TRP A 95 9.09 3.25 1.40
C TRP A 95 8.38 2.29 2.35
N VAL A 96 8.95 1.10 2.51
CA VAL A 96 8.39 0.05 3.35
C VAL A 96 9.39 -0.29 4.45
N ARG A 97 8.88 -0.35 5.68
CA ARG A 97 9.61 -0.86 6.85
C ARG A 97 8.81 -2.00 7.44
N THR A 98 9.51 -3.06 7.86
CA THR A 98 8.90 -4.25 8.43
C THR A 98 9.49 -4.55 9.80
N ARG A 99 8.63 -5.02 10.71
CA ARG A 99 9.06 -5.54 12.02
C ARG A 99 8.42 -6.89 12.25
N GLU A 100 9.26 -7.90 12.43
CA GLU A 100 8.86 -9.27 12.76
C GLU A 100 7.80 -9.82 11.78
N VAL A 101 7.88 -9.43 10.50
CA VAL A 101 7.00 -9.96 9.45
C VAL A 101 7.45 -11.38 9.14
N ARG A 102 6.68 -12.36 9.62
CA ARG A 102 6.91 -13.78 9.43
C ARG A 102 5.62 -14.44 8.93
N ASP A 103 5.79 -15.60 8.32
CA ASP A 103 4.70 -16.40 7.76
C ASP A 103 3.94 -15.67 6.62
N GLY A 104 3.25 -16.41 5.75
CA GLY A 104 2.54 -15.83 4.60
C GLY A 104 3.46 -15.21 3.52
N VAL A 105 2.92 -14.21 2.81
CA VAL A 105 3.51 -13.63 1.59
C VAL A 105 4.42 -12.42 1.84
N GLY A 106 4.57 -11.99 3.11
CA GLY A 106 5.33 -10.80 3.51
C GLY A 106 4.71 -9.47 3.04
N ALA A 107 5.50 -8.39 3.14
CA ALA A 107 5.09 -7.06 2.73
C ALA A 107 5.52 -6.75 1.29
N TYR A 108 4.61 -6.25 0.46
CA TYR A 108 4.89 -5.90 -0.94
C TYR A 108 3.93 -4.80 -1.42
N LEU A 109 4.24 -4.19 -2.56
CA LEU A 109 3.34 -3.29 -3.29
C LEU A 109 2.67 -4.06 -4.43
N SER A 110 1.38 -3.80 -4.65
CA SER A 110 0.60 -4.47 -5.71
C SER A 110 -0.19 -3.44 -6.50
N LEU A 111 0.02 -3.42 -7.82
CA LEU A 111 -0.86 -2.74 -8.78
C LEU A 111 -1.88 -3.76 -9.28
N ASN A 112 -3.16 -3.56 -8.99
CA ASN A 112 -4.23 -4.43 -9.46
C ASN A 112 -5.06 -3.67 -10.49
N PHE A 113 -5.55 -4.35 -11.52
CA PHE A 113 -6.44 -3.77 -12.52
C PHE A 113 -7.72 -4.58 -12.59
N PHE A 114 -8.85 -3.90 -12.72
CA PHE A 114 -10.17 -4.52 -12.75
C PHE A 114 -11.00 -3.99 -13.91
N ASP A 115 -11.87 -4.82 -14.46
CA ASP A 115 -12.90 -4.38 -15.40
C ASP A 115 -14.10 -3.74 -14.69
N ALA A 116 -15.08 -3.28 -15.48
CA ALA A 116 -16.30 -2.65 -14.99
C ALA A 116 -17.19 -3.60 -14.16
N GLY A 117 -17.05 -4.92 -14.33
CA GLY A 117 -17.73 -5.93 -13.53
C GLY A 117 -16.99 -6.31 -12.26
N GLY A 118 -15.81 -5.73 -12.01
CA GLY A 118 -14.97 -6.01 -10.85
C GLY A 118 -14.16 -7.29 -10.95
N LYS A 119 -14.07 -7.90 -12.12
CA LYS A 119 -13.12 -9.00 -12.35
C LYS A 119 -11.72 -8.41 -12.53
N ARG A 120 -10.75 -8.99 -11.82
CA ARG A 120 -9.34 -8.62 -11.97
C ARG A 120 -8.84 -9.00 -13.36
N THR A 121 -8.38 -8.01 -14.12
CA THR A 121 -7.86 -8.14 -15.48
C THR A 121 -6.34 -8.30 -15.51
N GLY A 122 -5.64 -7.84 -14.47
CA GLY A 122 -4.20 -8.02 -14.30
C GLY A 122 -3.71 -7.55 -12.93
N TYR A 123 -2.50 -7.96 -12.59
CA TYR A 123 -1.80 -7.47 -11.40
C TYR A 123 -0.29 -7.50 -11.60
N PHE A 124 0.42 -6.63 -10.88
CA PHE A 124 1.87 -6.55 -10.86
C PHE A 124 2.30 -6.33 -9.42
N ASP A 125 3.20 -7.19 -8.93
CA ASP A 125 3.70 -7.13 -7.57
C ASP A 125 5.18 -6.73 -7.54
N SER A 126 5.57 -5.96 -6.53
CA SER A 126 6.99 -5.77 -6.22
C SER A 126 7.58 -7.05 -5.63
N ARG A 127 8.90 -7.06 -5.41
CA ARG A 127 9.49 -8.04 -4.50
C ARG A 127 8.84 -7.95 -3.10
N THR A 128 8.85 -9.08 -2.41
CA THR A 128 8.43 -9.20 -1.01
C THR A 128 9.54 -8.78 -0.04
N VAL A 129 9.13 -8.24 1.11
CA VAL A 129 9.96 -7.97 2.28
C VAL A 129 9.46 -8.82 3.47
N VAL A 130 10.39 -9.53 4.10
CA VAL A 130 10.14 -10.34 5.31
C VAL A 130 11.13 -9.98 6.42
N GLY A 131 10.79 -10.39 7.65
CA GLY A 131 11.59 -10.20 8.85
C GLY A 131 11.46 -8.80 9.44
N THR A 132 12.57 -8.35 10.04
CA THR A 132 12.73 -6.98 10.52
C THR A 132 13.72 -6.28 9.60
N GLN A 133 13.26 -5.23 8.93
CA GLN A 133 14.06 -4.48 7.96
C GLN A 133 13.79 -3.00 8.13
N ASP A 134 14.84 -2.20 8.00
CA ASP A 134 14.71 -0.75 7.87
C ASP A 134 14.02 -0.36 6.56
N TYR A 135 13.72 0.94 6.44
CA TYR A 135 13.06 1.47 5.26
C TYR A 135 13.80 1.12 3.99
N GLN A 136 13.07 0.50 3.07
CA GLN A 136 13.54 0.20 1.73
C GLN A 136 12.49 0.62 0.72
N ARG A 137 12.94 1.18 -0.39
CA ARG A 137 12.04 1.55 -1.48
C ARG A 137 11.64 0.29 -2.24
N LEU A 138 10.33 0.05 -2.33
CA LEU A 138 9.74 -0.91 -3.25
C LEU A 138 9.19 -0.14 -4.45
N THR A 139 9.28 -0.76 -5.62
CA THR A 139 8.75 -0.22 -6.87
C THR A 139 8.16 -1.37 -7.68
N VAL A 140 7.04 -1.13 -8.32
CA VAL A 140 6.44 -1.99 -9.33
C VAL A 140 5.86 -1.15 -10.45
N SER A 141 6.01 -1.61 -11.68
CA SER A 141 5.44 -0.95 -12.86
C SER A 141 4.57 -1.92 -13.64
N GLY A 142 3.46 -1.42 -14.17
CA GLY A 142 2.49 -2.23 -14.90
C GLY A 142 1.58 -1.37 -15.76
N ALA A 143 1.20 -1.87 -16.93
CA ALA A 143 0.24 -1.21 -17.80
C ALA A 143 -1.16 -1.81 -17.60
N PRO A 144 -2.25 -1.01 -17.64
CA PRO A 144 -3.60 -1.53 -17.60
C PRO A 144 -3.87 -2.50 -18.76
N PRO A 145 -4.26 -3.76 -18.51
CA PRO A 145 -4.68 -4.68 -19.57
C PRO A 145 -5.90 -4.14 -20.33
N PRO A 146 -6.14 -4.58 -21.58
CA PRO A 146 -7.36 -4.26 -22.30
C PRO A 146 -8.62 -4.59 -21.47
N GLY A 147 -9.58 -3.67 -21.43
CA GLY A 147 -10.83 -3.83 -20.68
C GLY A 147 -10.79 -3.37 -19.21
N SER A 148 -9.62 -2.96 -18.71
CA SER A 148 -9.51 -2.38 -17.37
C SER A 148 -10.21 -1.03 -17.29
N SER A 149 -11.04 -0.84 -16.27
CA SER A 149 -11.72 0.41 -15.95
C SER A 149 -11.29 0.99 -14.60
N ARG A 150 -10.72 0.18 -13.71
CA ARG A 150 -10.26 0.58 -12.38
C ARG A 150 -8.88 0.00 -12.07
N LEU A 151 -8.15 0.67 -11.16
CA LEU A 151 -6.95 0.17 -10.51
C LEU A 151 -6.97 0.40 -9.00
#